data_AF-A0A1P8NQB8-F1
#
_entry.id   AF-A0A1P8NQB8-F1
#
_cell.length_a   1.000
_cell.length_b   1.000
_cell.length_c   1.000
_cell.angle_alpha   90.00
_cell.angle_beta   90.00
_cell.angle_gamma   90.00
#
_symmetry.space_group_name_H-M   'P 1'
#
loop_
_entity.id
_entity.type
_entity.pdbx_description
1 polymer ?
#
loop_
_entity_poly.entity_id
_entity_poly.type
_entity_poly.pdbx_seq_one_letter_code
_entity_poly.pdbx_strand_id
1 'polypeptide(L)'
;SDQMHRVSIDSFQPETQRYALKRGVGYLNDIQGFPDPALYPDIAEADCRLVVMHSAQRDGIATRTGHLRPEDALDEIVRFFEARVSALRRSGVAADRLI
;
A
#
# COMPACT_ATOMS: atom_id res chain seq x y z
N SER A 1 -22.56 -1.85 9.09
CA SER A 1 -22.76 -0.92 7.95
C SER A 1 -22.09 -1.54 6.75
N ASP A 2 -22.85 -2.22 5.88
CA ASP A 2 -22.33 -3.06 4.78
C ASP A 2 -21.58 -2.24 3.70
N GLN A 3 -21.86 -0.94 3.61
CA GLN A 3 -21.31 -0.05 2.58
C GLN A 3 -19.79 0.18 2.71
N MET A 4 -19.26 0.23 3.93
CA MET A 4 -17.85 0.60 4.13
C MET A 4 -16.88 -0.50 3.65
N HIS A 5 -17.32 -1.76 3.67
CA HIS A 5 -16.57 -2.90 3.15
C HIS A 5 -16.40 -2.89 1.61
N ARG A 6 -17.13 -2.02 0.89
CA ARG A 6 -17.03 -1.84 -0.57
C ARG A 6 -16.30 -0.56 -0.97
N VAL A 7 -15.83 0.23 0.00
CA VAL A 7 -15.11 1.48 -0.24
C VAL A 7 -13.61 1.23 -0.26
N SER A 8 -12.94 1.85 -1.22
CA SER A 8 -11.48 1.99 -1.24
C SER A 8 -11.10 3.43 -0.94
N ILE A 9 -10.16 3.62 -0.03
CA ILE A 9 -9.54 4.93 0.23
C ILE A 9 -8.15 4.93 -0.42
N ASP A 10 -7.94 5.87 -1.33
CA ASP A 10 -6.67 6.10 -2.02
C ASP A 10 -5.89 7.20 -1.29
N SER A 11 -4.83 6.82 -0.60
CA SER A 11 -4.03 7.73 0.22
C SER A 11 -2.67 7.12 0.56
N PHE A 12 -1.63 7.96 0.49
CA PHE A 12 -0.29 7.70 1.06
C PHE A 12 -0.08 8.39 2.42
N GLN A 13 -1.04 9.18 2.89
CA GLN A 13 -0.93 9.90 4.17
C GLN A 13 -1.27 8.97 5.35
N PRO A 14 -0.35 8.75 6.31
CA PRO A 14 -0.60 7.85 7.43
C PRO A 14 -1.80 8.24 8.30
N GLU A 15 -2.07 9.53 8.51
CA GLU A 15 -3.22 9.97 9.29
C GLU A 15 -4.55 9.56 8.63
N THR A 16 -4.66 9.76 7.31
CA THR A 16 -5.84 9.37 6.51
C THR A 16 -6.03 7.86 6.49
N GLN A 17 -4.95 7.10 6.31
CA GLN A 17 -4.98 5.64 6.34
C GLN A 17 -5.46 5.13 7.71
N ARG A 18 -4.90 5.63 8.82
CA ARG A 18 -5.34 5.27 10.18
C ARG A 18 -6.80 5.62 10.43
N TYR A 19 -7.25 6.79 9.97
CA TYR A 19 -8.64 7.20 10.10
C TYR A 19 -9.58 6.24 9.37
N ALA A 20 -9.24 5.84 8.15
CA ALA A 20 -10.03 4.92 7.34
C ALA A 20 -10.08 3.50 7.96
N LEU A 21 -8.95 2.99 8.46
CA LEU A 21 -8.88 1.70 9.16
C LEU A 21 -9.81 1.67 10.38
N LYS A 22 -9.78 2.73 11.21
CA LYS A 22 -10.66 2.89 12.38
C LYS A 22 -12.16 2.93 12.03
N ARG A 23 -12.50 3.15 10.76
CA ARG A 23 -13.88 3.17 10.26
C ARG A 23 -14.28 1.87 9.55
N GLY A 24 -13.38 0.90 9.45
CA GLY A 24 -13.65 -0.39 8.81
C GLY A 24 -13.73 -0.31 7.29
N VAL A 25 -12.87 0.51 6.67
CA VAL A 25 -12.75 0.57 5.20
C VAL A 25 -12.41 -0.81 4.62
N GLY A 26 -13.08 -1.19 3.53
CA GLY A 26 -12.82 -2.47 2.86
C GLY A 26 -11.45 -2.52 2.21
N TYR A 27 -10.98 -1.41 1.64
CA TYR A 27 -9.70 -1.33 0.93
C TYR A 27 -8.92 -0.06 1.26
N LEU A 28 -7.60 -0.21 1.40
CA LEU A 28 -6.64 0.89 1.30
C LEU A 28 -5.82 0.72 0.03
N ASN A 29 -5.65 1.80 -0.72
CA ASN A 29 -4.77 1.87 -1.86
C ASN A 29 -3.68 2.90 -1.59
N ASP A 30 -2.42 2.48 -1.65
CA ASP A 30 -1.27 3.34 -1.37
C ASP A 30 -0.24 3.26 -2.50
N ILE A 31 -0.04 4.40 -3.17
CA ILE A 31 0.93 4.59 -4.26
C ILE A 31 2.40 4.44 -3.83
N GLN A 32 2.67 4.46 -2.53
CA GLN A 32 3.99 4.23 -1.96
C GLN A 32 4.16 2.79 -1.43
N GLY A 33 3.10 1.99 -1.48
CA GLY A 33 3.08 0.60 -1.02
C GLY A 33 3.29 0.45 0.48
N PHE A 34 2.64 1.30 1.29
CA PHE A 34 2.66 1.26 2.75
C PHE A 34 4.08 1.31 3.32
N PRO A 35 4.84 2.41 3.12
CA PRO A 35 6.22 2.47 3.50
C PRO A 35 6.46 2.59 5.00
N ASP A 36 5.50 3.14 5.75
CA ASP A 36 5.58 3.46 7.17
C ASP A 36 5.28 2.24 8.07
N PRO A 37 6.29 1.66 8.75
CA PRO A 37 6.08 0.52 9.64
C PRO A 37 5.20 0.85 10.85
N ALA A 38 5.06 2.13 11.23
CA ALA A 38 4.20 2.54 12.34
C ALA A 38 2.70 2.34 12.04
N LEU A 39 2.33 2.07 10.78
CA LEU A 39 0.97 1.74 10.39
C LEU A 39 0.67 0.23 10.43
N TYR A 40 1.72 -0.61 10.45
CA TYR A 40 1.56 -2.06 10.30
C TYR A 40 0.72 -2.72 11.38
N PRO A 41 0.77 -2.32 12.67
CA PRO A 41 -0.13 -2.86 13.68
C PRO A 41 -1.61 -2.58 13.36
N ASP A 42 -1.93 -1.34 12.99
CA ASP A 42 -3.30 -0.94 12.63
C ASP A 42 -3.82 -1.73 11.41
N ILE A 43 -2.94 -1.94 10.42
CA ILE A 43 -3.24 -2.73 9.23
C ILE A 43 -3.46 -4.20 9.59
N ALA A 44 -2.59 -4.79 10.42
CA ALA A 44 -2.66 -6.21 10.76
C ALA A 44 -3.97 -6.54 11.49
N GLU A 45 -4.41 -5.66 12.39
CA GLU A 45 -5.65 -5.81 13.17
C GLU A 45 -6.93 -5.59 12.35
N ALA A 46 -6.89 -4.78 11.29
CA ALA A 46 -8.06 -4.44 10.49
C ALA A 46 -8.49 -5.55 9.51
N ASP A 47 -9.78 -5.68 9.26
CA ASP A 47 -10.34 -6.48 8.15
C ASP A 47 -10.37 -5.66 6.84
N CYS A 48 -9.19 -5.29 6.37
CA CYS A 48 -8.99 -4.41 5.21
C CYS A 48 -8.04 -5.04 4.20
N ARG A 49 -8.37 -4.98 2.91
CA ARG A 49 -7.48 -5.40 1.82
C ARG A 49 -6.58 -4.24 1.39
N LEU A 50 -5.34 -4.55 1.03
CA LEU A 50 -4.31 -3.56 0.73
C LEU A 50 -3.93 -3.67 -0.74
N VAL A 51 -4.18 -2.61 -1.50
CA VAL A 51 -3.63 -2.46 -2.85
C VAL A 51 -2.24 -1.86 -2.69
N VAL A 52 -1.23 -2.71 -2.88
CA VAL A 52 0.18 -2.32 -2.79
C VAL A 52 0.59 -1.84 -4.17
N MET A 53 0.91 -0.56 -4.33
CA MET A 53 1.27 -0.04 -5.65
C MET A 53 2.73 0.41 -5.68
N HIS A 54 3.39 0.11 -6.80
CA HIS A 54 4.71 0.62 -7.13
C HIS A 54 4.57 1.90 -7.96
N SER A 55 5.24 2.97 -7.53
CA SER A 55 5.38 4.19 -8.30
C SER A 55 6.85 4.43 -8.65
N ALA A 56 7.12 4.71 -9.93
CA ALA A 56 8.45 5.09 -10.41
C ALA A 56 8.94 6.44 -9.81
N GLN A 57 8.03 7.18 -9.19
CA GLN A 57 8.33 8.40 -8.46
C GLN A 57 7.67 8.27 -7.09
N ARG A 58 8.49 8.01 -6.07
CA ARG A 58 8.03 7.71 -4.70
C ARG A 58 7.34 8.90 -4.02
N ASP A 59 7.69 10.12 -4.41
CA ASP A 59 7.19 11.36 -3.84
C ASP A 59 6.62 12.30 -4.91
N GLY A 60 5.44 12.87 -4.63
CA GLY A 60 4.81 13.90 -5.46
C GLY A 60 4.01 13.37 -6.65
N ILE A 61 3.55 14.30 -7.50
CA ILE A 61 2.81 13.97 -8.72
C ILE A 61 3.77 13.35 -9.74
N ALA A 62 3.36 12.25 -10.37
CA ALA A 62 4.15 11.58 -11.39
C ALA A 62 4.55 12.55 -12.52
N THR A 63 5.85 12.63 -12.79
CA THR A 63 6.45 13.42 -13.87
C THR A 63 7.01 12.51 -14.95
N ARG A 64 7.02 12.99 -16.21
CA ARG A 64 7.58 12.25 -17.35
C ARG A 64 9.11 12.14 -17.33
N THR A 65 9.79 12.81 -16.41
CA THR A 65 11.26 12.91 -16.30
C THR A 65 11.82 11.97 -15.22
N GLY A 66 11.21 10.80 -15.05
CA GLY A 66 11.64 9.81 -14.05
C GLY A 66 13.03 9.24 -14.33
N HIS A 67 13.68 8.76 -13.26
CA HIS A 67 14.99 8.09 -13.31
C HIS A 67 14.93 6.65 -13.84
N LEU A 68 13.71 6.09 -13.96
CA LEU A 68 13.49 4.71 -14.34
C LEU A 68 13.76 4.49 -15.83
N ARG A 69 14.79 3.71 -16.13
CA ARG A 69 15.09 3.29 -17.50
C ARG A 69 14.27 2.03 -17.83
N PRO A 70 13.76 1.88 -19.07
CA PRO A 70 12.96 0.71 -19.45
C PRO A 70 13.64 -0.63 -19.15
N GLU A 71 14.96 -0.71 -19.31
CA GLU A 71 15.76 -1.92 -19.06
C GLU A 71 15.82 -2.35 -17.58
N ASP A 72 15.69 -1.41 -16.64
CA ASP A 72 15.77 -1.69 -15.20
C ASP A 72 14.37 -1.85 -14.56
N ALA A 73 13.31 -1.48 -15.29
CA ALA A 73 11.97 -1.32 -14.75
C ALA A 73 11.42 -2.60 -14.10
N LEU A 74 11.61 -3.76 -14.74
CA LEU A 74 11.10 -5.02 -14.20
C LEU A 74 11.83 -5.43 -12.92
N ASP A 75 13.15 -5.31 -12.90
CA ASP A 75 13.98 -5.65 -11.73
C ASP A 75 13.63 -4.75 -10.53
N GLU A 76 13.40 -3.46 -10.77
CA GLU A 76 12.97 -2.54 -9.72
C GLU A 76 11.59 -2.90 -9.17
N ILE A 77 10.62 -3.17 -10.05
CA ILE A 77 9.26 -3.56 -9.67
C ILE A 77 9.29 -4.84 -8.82
N VAL A 78 10.03 -5.86 -9.26
CA VAL A 78 10.16 -7.13 -8.52
C VAL A 78 10.78 -6.91 -7.16
N ARG A 79 11.93 -6.21 -7.07
CA ARG A 79 12.59 -5.92 -5.79
C ARG A 79 11.69 -5.13 -4.83
N PHE A 80 10.94 -4.17 -5.36
CA PHE A 80 9.98 -3.42 -4.56
C PHE A 80 8.90 -4.33 -3.96
N PHE A 81 8.23 -5.13 -4.79
CA PHE A 81 7.14 -5.98 -4.33
C PHE A 81 7.63 -7.08 -3.39
N GLU A 82 8.80 -7.68 -3.65
CA GLU A 82 9.43 -8.64 -2.73
C GLU A 82 9.64 -8.02 -1.35
N ALA A 83 10.24 -6.82 -1.29
CA ALA A 83 10.48 -6.14 -0.02
C ALA A 83 9.17 -5.78 0.71
N ARG A 84 8.17 -5.24 0.00
CA ARG A 84 6.91 -4.78 0.58
C ARG A 84 6.01 -5.91 1.04
N VAL A 85 5.76 -6.90 0.19
CA VAL A 85 4.97 -8.08 0.55
C VAL A 85 5.61 -8.78 1.73
N SER A 86 6.93 -8.93 1.74
CA SER A 86 7.64 -9.59 2.83
C SER A 86 7.52 -8.81 4.15
N ALA A 87 7.61 -7.48 4.13
CA ALA A 87 7.44 -6.65 5.33
C ALA A 87 6.01 -6.73 5.90
N LEU A 88 4.99 -6.58 5.06
CA LEU A 88 3.58 -6.64 5.46
C LEU A 88 3.20 -8.03 5.99
N ARG A 89 3.67 -9.10 5.35
CA ARG A 89 3.41 -10.47 5.82
C ARG A 89 4.08 -10.73 7.18
N ARG A 90 5.30 -10.24 7.39
CA ARG A 90 5.98 -10.35 8.70
C ARG A 90 5.26 -9.59 9.81
N SER A 91 4.52 -8.54 9.49
CA SER A 91 3.72 -7.81 10.49
C SER A 91 2.35 -8.45 10.75
N GLY A 92 2.02 -9.59 10.13
CA GLY A 92 0.78 -10.33 10.39
C GLY A 92 -0.30 -10.13 9.33
N VAL A 93 -0.03 -9.44 8.21
CA VAL A 93 -1.00 -9.32 7.13
C VAL A 93 -1.09 -10.63 6.34
N ALA A 94 -2.31 -11.18 6.24
CA ALA A 94 -2.57 -12.38 5.46
C ALA A 94 -2.34 -12.14 3.96
N ALA A 95 -1.83 -13.16 3.25
CA ALA A 95 -1.42 -13.02 1.86
C ALA A 95 -2.61 -12.73 0.91
N ASP A 96 -3.79 -13.23 1.23
CA ASP A 96 -5.04 -13.01 0.50
C ASP A 96 -5.64 -11.61 0.69
N ARG A 97 -5.10 -10.83 1.62
CA ARG A 97 -5.43 -9.41 1.80
C ARG A 97 -4.57 -8.48 0.95
N LEU A 98 -3.49 -8.96 0.34
CA LEU A 98 -2.61 -8.17 -0.51
C LEU A 98 -3.08 -8.26 -1.97
N ILE A 99 -3.21 -7.10 -2.61
CA ILE A 99 -3.59 -6.90 -4.02
C ILE A 99 -2.48 -6.15 -4.73
#